data_AF-A0A534SCU5-F1
#
_entry.id   AF-A0A534SCU5-F1
#
_cell.length_a   1.000
_cell.length_b   1.000
_cell.length_c   1.000
_cell.angle_alpha   90.00
_cell.angle_beta   90.00
_cell.angle_gamma   90.00
#
_symmetry.space_group_name_H-M   'P 1'
#
loop_
_entity.id
_entity.type
_entity.pdbx_description
1 polymer ?
#
loop_
_entity_poly.entity_id
_entity_poly.type
_entity_poly.pdbx_seq_one_letter_code
_entity_poly.pdbx_strand_id
1 'polypeptide(L)'
;MIIDTHFHAFPGKFLDLLPEAQNDVRGASFHGFDHGEYLDVMDKYGIDIGVLSNTGGRIEKSGRARALELCRILNDAFAEAHAKYPVRFLAFARLPMVDMDDCVRELERCYKDLHMHGVMMPTNVGGKYIDEAEFKPFWDALAAGDKPLFLHPCNAPCQSNAGDLAHRLRRDLRPLPQPQTDRIPSWWDDSSLSRSSQLARGQSDLQRRA
;
A
#
# COMPACT_ATOMS: atom_id res chain seq x y z
N MET A 1 26.11 -0.89 -16.03
CA MET A 1 25.05 -1.61 -15.33
C MET A 1 24.42 -0.69 -14.30
N ILE A 2 23.18 -0.26 -14.53
CA ILE A 2 22.34 0.56 -13.68
C ILE A 2 21.21 -0.33 -13.16
N ILE A 3 21.09 -0.42 -11.84
CA ILE A 3 20.04 -1.21 -11.16
C ILE A 3 19.14 -0.25 -10.40
N ASP A 4 17.85 -0.28 -10.69
CA ASP A 4 16.83 0.44 -9.92
C ASP A 4 16.24 -0.49 -8.86
N THR A 5 16.57 -0.23 -7.60
CA THR A 5 16.10 -1.01 -6.46
C THR A 5 14.77 -0.52 -5.89
N HIS A 6 14.28 0.64 -6.32
CA HIS A 6 13.02 1.23 -5.86
C HIS A 6 12.00 1.20 -7.00
N PHE A 7 11.63 -0.01 -7.38
CA PHE A 7 10.85 -0.25 -8.59
C PHE A 7 9.52 -0.93 -8.22
N HIS A 8 8.43 -0.17 -8.27
CA HIS A 8 7.12 -0.68 -7.86
C HIS A 8 6.40 -1.36 -9.01
N ALA A 9 5.79 -2.51 -8.73
CA ALA A 9 4.96 -3.24 -9.68
C ALA A 9 3.69 -3.77 -9.02
N PHE A 10 2.60 -3.73 -9.78
CA PHE A 10 1.26 -4.11 -9.33
C PHE A 10 0.63 -5.08 -10.34
N PRO A 11 0.77 -6.40 -10.14
CA PRO A 11 0.18 -7.39 -11.04
C PRO A 11 -1.32 -7.17 -11.22
N GLY A 12 -1.85 -7.31 -12.44
CA GLY A 12 -3.26 -7.05 -12.75
C GLY A 12 -4.22 -7.84 -11.86
N LYS A 13 -3.97 -9.15 -11.69
CA LYS A 13 -4.76 -10.01 -10.78
C LYS A 13 -4.73 -9.52 -9.32
N PHE A 14 -3.64 -8.92 -8.86
CA PHE A 14 -3.57 -8.33 -7.52
C PHE A 14 -4.46 -7.07 -7.43
N LEU A 15 -4.46 -6.21 -8.45
CA LEU A 15 -5.31 -5.03 -8.52
C LEU A 15 -6.80 -5.37 -8.65
N ASP A 16 -7.15 -6.43 -9.39
CA ASP A 16 -8.54 -6.91 -9.51
C ASP A 16 -9.10 -7.37 -8.16
N LEU A 17 -8.23 -7.95 -7.34
CA LEU A 17 -8.55 -8.53 -6.04
C LEU A 17 -8.53 -7.51 -4.89
N LEU A 18 -7.91 -6.35 -5.11
CA LEU A 18 -7.86 -5.21 -4.21
C LEU A 18 -7.98 -3.92 -5.03
N PRO A 19 -9.18 -3.53 -5.49
CA PRO A 19 -9.37 -2.27 -6.21
C PRO A 19 -8.90 -1.06 -5.39
N GLU A 20 -8.98 -1.13 -4.06
CA GLU A 20 -8.41 -0.11 -3.15
C GLU A 20 -6.88 -0.01 -3.22
N ALA A 21 -6.19 -1.05 -3.71
CA ALA A 21 -4.75 -1.00 -3.95
C ALA A 21 -4.39 -0.13 -5.15
N GLN A 22 -5.35 0.23 -6.01
CA GLN A 22 -5.12 1.12 -7.15
C GLN A 22 -4.82 2.55 -6.73
N ASN A 23 -5.11 2.96 -5.49
CA ASN A 23 -4.80 4.29 -5.01
C ASN A 23 -4.02 4.21 -3.71
N ASP A 24 -2.83 4.83 -3.68
CA ASP A 24 -2.16 5.05 -2.40
C ASP A 24 -2.90 6.12 -1.57
N VAL A 25 -2.52 6.23 -0.31
CA VAL A 25 -3.08 7.22 0.63
C VAL A 25 -2.85 8.69 0.24
N ARG A 26 -1.99 8.94 -0.75
CA ARG A 26 -1.68 10.24 -1.32
C ARG A 26 -2.40 10.46 -2.67
N GLY A 27 -3.21 9.50 -3.12
CA GLY A 27 -3.94 9.56 -4.39
C GLY A 27 -3.09 9.20 -5.62
N ALA A 28 -1.93 8.55 -5.44
CA ALA A 28 -1.17 8.00 -6.56
C ALA A 28 -1.90 6.77 -7.11
N SER A 29 -2.30 6.83 -8.38
CA SER A 29 -2.93 5.71 -9.06
C SER A 29 -1.87 4.74 -9.59
N PHE A 30 -2.05 3.45 -9.33
CA PHE A 30 -1.19 2.40 -9.84
C PHE A 30 -1.84 1.73 -11.04
N HIS A 31 -1.11 1.73 -12.15
CA HIS A 31 -1.48 0.98 -13.34
C HIS A 31 -0.99 -0.45 -13.23
N GLY A 32 -1.65 -1.36 -13.96
CA GLY A 32 -1.25 -2.76 -14.00
C GLY A 32 0.21 -2.91 -14.46
N PHE A 33 0.90 -3.88 -13.89
CA PHE A 33 2.25 -4.24 -14.30
C PHE A 33 2.23 -4.92 -15.67
N ASP A 34 2.28 -4.11 -16.73
CA ASP A 34 2.54 -4.57 -18.09
C ASP A 34 4.05 -4.64 -18.33
N HIS A 35 4.56 -5.83 -18.65
CA HIS A 35 6.00 -6.03 -18.81
C HIS A 35 6.58 -5.17 -19.95
N GLY A 36 5.85 -4.98 -21.05
CA GLY A 36 6.32 -4.22 -22.20
C GLY A 36 6.50 -2.75 -21.86
N GLU A 37 5.48 -2.13 -21.26
CA GLU A 37 5.54 -0.72 -20.85
C GLU A 37 6.69 -0.45 -19.88
N TYR A 38 6.90 -1.35 -18.91
CA TYR A 38 7.98 -1.23 -17.94
C TYR A 38 9.37 -1.38 -18.60
N LEU A 39 9.52 -2.33 -19.53
CA LEU A 39 10.78 -2.51 -20.27
C LEU A 39 11.06 -1.31 -21.19
N ASP A 40 10.06 -0.75 -21.86
CA ASP A 40 10.20 0.44 -22.70
C ASP A 40 10.68 1.66 -21.88
N VAL A 41 10.13 1.85 -20.68
CA VAL A 41 10.57 2.89 -19.74
C VAL A 41 12.01 2.64 -19.29
N MET A 42 12.35 1.41 -18.93
CA MET A 42 13.72 1.05 -18.54
C MET A 42 14.71 1.33 -19.67
N ASP A 43 14.42 0.91 -20.90
CA ASP A 43 15.26 1.11 -22.08
C ASP A 43 15.43 2.61 -22.39
N LYS A 44 14.34 3.38 -22.29
CA LYS A 44 14.35 4.85 -22.49
C LYS A 44 15.28 5.58 -21.53
N TYR A 45 15.37 5.14 -20.28
CA TYR A 45 16.19 5.78 -19.24
C TYR A 45 17.52 5.07 -18.96
N GLY A 46 17.85 4.01 -19.70
CA GLY A 46 19.09 3.26 -19.55
C GLY A 46 19.16 2.44 -18.25
N ILE A 47 18.02 1.97 -17.75
CA ILE A 47 17.95 1.08 -16.58
C ILE A 47 18.12 -0.37 -17.06
N ASP A 48 19.21 -1.01 -16.63
CA ASP A 48 19.50 -2.38 -17.02
C ASP A 48 18.58 -3.37 -16.29
N ILE A 49 18.43 -3.19 -14.97
CA ILE A 49 17.67 -4.09 -14.09
C ILE A 49 16.74 -3.30 -13.15
N GLY A 50 15.48 -3.70 -13.05
CA GLY A 50 14.53 -3.25 -12.01
C GLY A 50 14.31 -4.34 -10.96
N VAL A 51 14.32 -3.97 -9.68
CA VAL A 51 14.01 -4.90 -8.57
C VAL A 51 12.57 -4.72 -8.13
N LEU A 52 11.69 -5.60 -8.61
CA LEU A 52 10.25 -5.55 -8.40
C LEU A 52 9.91 -5.56 -6.90
N SER A 53 9.03 -4.64 -6.50
CA SER A 53 8.53 -4.49 -5.13
C SER A 53 7.06 -4.06 -5.13
N ASN A 54 6.31 -4.35 -4.05
CA ASN A 54 4.91 -3.96 -3.94
C ASN A 54 4.55 -3.31 -2.60
N THR A 55 4.27 -2.00 -2.62
CA THR A 55 4.03 -1.19 -1.41
C THR A 55 2.55 -0.94 -1.11
N GLY A 56 1.64 -1.49 -1.93
CA GLY A 56 0.21 -1.20 -1.87
C GLY A 56 -0.66 -2.27 -1.21
N GLY A 57 -1.96 -2.04 -1.26
CA GLY A 57 -3.00 -3.03 -0.92
C GLY A 57 -3.33 -3.21 0.56
N ARG A 58 -2.53 -2.66 1.50
CA ARG A 58 -2.77 -2.80 2.96
C ARG A 58 -3.09 -4.25 3.35
N ILE A 59 -2.35 -5.20 2.78
CA ILE A 59 -2.57 -6.65 2.87
C ILE A 59 -2.79 -7.11 4.31
N GLU A 60 -2.14 -6.44 5.27
CA GLU A 60 -2.24 -6.69 6.70
C GLU A 60 -3.66 -6.54 7.26
N LYS A 61 -4.52 -5.75 6.60
CA LYS A 61 -5.92 -5.51 7.03
C LYS A 61 -6.92 -6.53 6.46
N SER A 62 -6.50 -7.39 5.54
CA SER A 62 -7.39 -8.34 4.86
C SER A 62 -7.67 -9.61 5.67
N GLY A 63 -6.97 -9.82 6.80
CA GLY A 63 -7.04 -11.04 7.60
C GLY A 63 -6.12 -12.17 7.08
N ARG A 64 -5.81 -13.14 7.95
CA ARG A 64 -4.75 -14.15 7.73
C ARG A 64 -4.82 -14.86 6.36
N ALA A 65 -5.93 -15.52 6.06
CA ALA A 65 -6.07 -16.33 4.84
C ALA A 65 -5.96 -15.48 3.56
N ARG A 66 -6.61 -14.32 3.56
CA ARG A 66 -6.61 -13.41 2.41
C ARG A 66 -5.24 -12.74 2.24
N ALA A 67 -4.58 -12.37 3.32
CA ALA A 67 -3.23 -11.83 3.28
C ALA A 67 -2.23 -12.80 2.62
N LEU A 68 -2.29 -14.08 3.00
CA LEU A 68 -1.48 -15.13 2.39
C LEU A 68 -1.77 -15.30 0.89
N GLU A 69 -3.05 -15.35 0.51
CA GLU A 69 -3.46 -15.46 -0.89
C GLU A 69 -2.91 -14.31 -1.75
N LEU A 70 -3.06 -13.07 -1.27
CA LEU A 70 -2.61 -11.88 -1.97
C LEU A 70 -1.09 -11.84 -2.13
N CYS A 71 -0.34 -12.16 -1.06
CA CYS A 71 1.11 -12.26 -1.14
C CYS A 71 1.56 -13.31 -2.15
N ARG A 72 0.91 -14.48 -2.18
CA ARG A 72 1.25 -15.54 -3.15
C ARG A 72 1.01 -15.12 -4.59
N ILE A 73 -0.16 -14.55 -4.88
CA ILE A 73 -0.49 -14.05 -6.22
C ILE A 73 0.55 -13.04 -6.70
N LEU A 74 0.95 -12.14 -5.80
CA LEU A 74 1.95 -11.14 -6.10
C LEU A 74 3.34 -11.74 -6.34
N ASN A 75 3.77 -12.62 -5.43
CA ASN A 75 5.08 -13.23 -5.49
C ASN A 75 5.22 -14.14 -6.71
N ASP A 76 4.17 -14.88 -7.06
CA ASP A 76 4.15 -15.75 -8.24
C ASP A 76 4.24 -14.92 -9.53
N ALA A 77 3.55 -13.77 -9.59
CA ALA A 77 3.65 -12.86 -10.74
C ALA A 77 5.05 -12.24 -10.88
N PHE A 78 5.70 -11.88 -9.78
CA PHE A 78 7.08 -11.38 -9.80
C PHE A 78 8.08 -12.48 -10.20
N ALA A 79 7.87 -13.71 -9.74
CA ALA A 79 8.67 -14.85 -10.14
C ALA A 79 8.50 -15.17 -11.64
N GLU A 80 7.27 -15.08 -12.17
CA GLU A 80 7.00 -15.23 -13.60
C GLU A 80 7.72 -14.15 -14.43
N ALA A 81 7.65 -12.89 -13.99
CA ALA A 81 8.33 -11.78 -14.66
C ALA A 81 9.86 -11.97 -14.66
N HIS A 82 10.44 -12.39 -13.54
CA HIS A 82 11.85 -12.73 -13.45
C HIS A 82 12.21 -13.91 -14.36
N ALA A 83 11.43 -14.99 -14.36
CA ALA A 83 11.68 -16.15 -15.21
C ALA A 83 11.63 -15.79 -16.70
N LYS A 84 10.72 -14.89 -17.10
CA LYS A 84 10.58 -14.42 -18.47
C LYS A 84 11.68 -13.43 -18.89
N TYR A 85 12.13 -12.58 -17.98
CA TYR A 85 13.15 -11.56 -18.22
C TYR A 85 14.24 -11.55 -17.13
N PRO A 86 15.05 -12.61 -17.00
CA PRO A 86 15.93 -12.81 -15.84
C PRO A 86 17.08 -11.80 -15.77
N VAL A 87 17.40 -11.16 -16.89
CA VAL A 87 18.43 -10.10 -16.98
C VAL A 87 17.84 -8.69 -16.86
N ARG A 88 16.52 -8.54 -16.70
CA ARG A 88 15.82 -7.25 -16.61
C ARG A 88 15.09 -7.07 -15.28
N PHE A 89 14.55 -8.14 -14.72
CA PHE A 89 13.83 -8.08 -13.45
C PHE A 89 14.48 -8.95 -12.39
N LEU A 90 14.67 -8.39 -11.20
CA LEU A 90 14.82 -9.12 -9.94
C LEU A 90 13.58 -8.87 -9.08
N ALA A 91 13.43 -9.55 -7.94
CA ALA A 91 12.23 -9.39 -7.14
C ALA A 91 12.51 -9.43 -5.63
N PHE A 92 11.86 -8.52 -4.91
CA PHE A 92 11.68 -8.59 -3.47
C PHE A 92 10.34 -9.26 -3.13
N ALA A 93 10.39 -10.23 -2.23
CA ALA A 93 9.22 -10.92 -1.72
C ALA A 93 8.33 -9.98 -0.90
N ARG A 94 7.00 -10.18 -1.00
CA ARG A 94 6.02 -9.65 -0.06
C ARG A 94 5.53 -10.77 0.84
N LEU A 95 5.50 -10.54 2.15
CA LEU A 95 5.18 -11.57 3.14
C LEU A 95 3.86 -11.29 3.88
N PRO A 96 3.08 -12.33 4.21
CA PRO A 96 1.84 -12.21 4.97
C PRO A 96 2.14 -12.04 6.47
N MET A 97 2.61 -10.86 6.86
CA MET A 97 3.05 -10.53 8.23
C MET A 97 1.94 -10.55 9.31
N VAL A 98 0.70 -10.89 8.96
CA VAL A 98 -0.43 -11.03 9.90
C VAL A 98 -0.27 -12.27 10.79
N ASP A 99 0.47 -13.28 10.32
CA ASP A 99 0.71 -14.54 11.02
C ASP A 99 2.15 -14.99 10.76
N MET A 100 2.91 -15.26 11.82
CA MET A 100 4.35 -15.55 11.68
C MET A 100 4.63 -16.92 11.06
N ASP A 101 3.77 -17.91 11.28
CA ASP A 101 3.95 -19.23 10.67
C ASP A 101 3.76 -19.15 9.15
N ASP A 102 2.72 -18.44 8.69
CA ASP A 102 2.50 -18.20 7.27
C ASP A 102 3.59 -17.30 6.67
N CYS A 103 4.05 -16.30 7.42
CA CYS A 103 5.15 -15.42 7.01
C CYS A 103 6.45 -16.21 6.75
N VAL A 104 6.91 -17.00 7.71
CA VAL A 104 8.15 -17.77 7.61
C VAL A 104 8.04 -18.82 6.50
N ARG A 105 6.92 -19.53 6.40
CA ARG A 105 6.69 -20.51 5.32
C ARG A 105 6.71 -19.88 3.94
N GLU A 106 6.08 -18.72 3.79
CA GLU A 106 6.06 -18.02 2.50
C GLU A 106 7.44 -17.43 2.17
N LEU A 107 8.20 -16.97 3.16
CA LEU A 107 9.59 -16.54 2.97
C LEU A 107 10.47 -17.68 2.46
N GLU A 108 10.35 -18.87 3.07
CA GLU A 108 11.08 -20.05 2.60
C GLU A 108 10.71 -20.40 1.15
N ARG A 109 9.42 -20.39 0.81
CA ARG A 109 8.95 -20.62 -0.57
C ARG A 109 9.53 -19.59 -1.53
N CYS A 110 9.50 -18.30 -1.16
CA CYS A 110 10.03 -17.23 -1.98
C CYS A 110 11.52 -17.40 -2.28
N TYR A 111 12.31 -17.87 -1.31
CA TYR A 111 13.75 -18.06 -1.50
C TYR A 111 14.08 -19.36 -2.22
N LYS A 112 13.47 -20.48 -1.82
CA LYS A 112 13.80 -21.82 -2.31
C LYS A 112 13.18 -22.10 -3.67
N ASP A 113 11.90 -21.74 -3.84
CA ASP A 113 11.10 -22.17 -4.99
C ASP A 113 10.95 -21.05 -6.02
N LEU A 114 10.86 -19.79 -5.57
CA LEU A 114 10.68 -18.62 -6.47
C LEU A 114 11.98 -17.84 -6.72
N HIS A 115 13.08 -18.23 -6.08
CA HIS A 115 14.40 -17.63 -6.25
C HIS A 115 14.44 -16.10 -6.07
N MET A 116 13.64 -15.58 -5.14
CA MET A 116 13.60 -14.14 -4.86
C MET A 116 14.91 -13.62 -4.26
N HIS A 117 15.15 -12.33 -4.49
CA HIS A 117 16.43 -11.68 -4.26
C HIS A 117 16.48 -10.92 -2.93
N GLY A 118 15.35 -10.84 -2.23
CA GLY A 118 15.23 -10.23 -0.91
C GLY A 118 13.76 -10.12 -0.50
N VAL A 119 13.48 -9.27 0.48
CA VAL A 119 12.13 -8.99 0.99
C VAL A 119 11.89 -7.49 0.95
N MET A 120 10.67 -7.06 0.66
CA MET A 120 10.24 -5.70 0.90
C MET A 120 9.17 -5.69 1.99
N MET A 121 9.34 -4.80 2.97
CA MET A 121 8.42 -4.65 4.10
C MET A 121 8.09 -3.18 4.35
N PRO A 122 6.85 -2.84 4.74
CA PRO A 122 6.53 -1.50 5.22
C PRO A 122 7.19 -1.20 6.58
N THR A 123 7.37 0.08 6.90
CA THR A 123 7.91 0.54 8.21
C THR A 123 7.07 0.14 9.44
N ASN A 124 5.81 -0.25 9.24
CA ASN A 124 4.98 -0.90 10.24
C ASN A 124 4.01 -1.87 9.57
N VAL A 125 3.62 -2.91 10.30
CA VAL A 125 2.70 -3.96 9.87
C VAL A 125 1.39 -3.79 10.63
N GLY A 126 0.32 -3.39 9.94
CA GLY A 126 -1.00 -3.23 10.58
C GLY A 126 -1.02 -2.24 11.76
N GLY A 127 -0.12 -1.25 11.77
CA GLY A 127 0.03 -0.30 12.87
C GLY A 127 0.94 -0.77 14.01
N LYS A 128 1.64 -1.90 13.87
CA LYS A 128 2.67 -2.35 14.81
C LYS A 128 4.06 -2.13 14.23
N TYR A 129 4.98 -1.58 15.01
CA TYR A 129 6.36 -1.42 14.55
C TYR A 129 7.07 -2.76 14.45
N ILE A 130 8.03 -2.85 13.54
CA ILE A 130 8.68 -4.10 13.15
C ILE A 130 9.67 -4.63 14.20
N ASP A 131 9.94 -3.86 15.25
CA ASP A 131 10.77 -4.23 16.42
C ASP A 131 9.97 -4.90 17.54
N GLU A 132 8.64 -5.01 17.41
CA GLU A 132 7.80 -5.74 18.36
C GLU A 132 8.21 -7.22 18.45
N ALA A 133 8.15 -7.77 19.66
CA ALA A 133 8.64 -9.12 19.96
C ALA A 133 7.96 -10.23 19.11
N GLU A 134 6.72 -10.00 18.68
CA GLU A 134 5.98 -10.94 17.83
C GLU A 134 6.63 -11.15 16.46
N PHE A 135 7.41 -10.20 15.96
CA PHE A 135 8.09 -10.29 14.66
C PHE A 135 9.46 -10.98 14.73
N LYS A 136 9.89 -11.42 15.92
CA LYS A 136 11.17 -12.13 16.07
C LYS A 136 11.33 -13.34 15.13
N PRO A 137 10.31 -14.22 14.92
CA PRO A 137 10.45 -15.34 14.01
C PRO A 137 10.75 -14.93 12.56
N PHE A 138 10.18 -13.81 12.11
CA PHE A 138 10.49 -13.25 10.79
C PHE A 138 11.96 -12.80 10.72
N TRP A 139 12.46 -12.08 11.73
CA TRP A 139 13.85 -11.64 11.75
C TRP A 139 14.85 -12.79 11.77
N ASP A 140 14.57 -13.83 12.56
CA ASP A 140 15.40 -15.04 12.62
C ASP A 140 15.45 -15.73 11.25
N ALA A 141 14.29 -15.89 10.58
CA ALA A 141 14.19 -16.51 9.27
C ALA A 141 14.86 -15.66 8.16
N LEU A 142 14.68 -14.34 8.21
CA LEU A 142 15.32 -13.40 7.27
C LEU A 142 16.84 -13.45 7.40
N ALA A 143 17.37 -13.42 8.64
CA ALA A 143 18.79 -13.50 8.90
C ALA A 143 19.39 -14.83 8.41
N ALA A 144 18.68 -15.94 8.59
CA ALA A 144 19.10 -17.25 8.08
C ALA A 144 19.15 -17.33 6.55
N GLY A 145 18.35 -16.52 5.85
CA GLY A 145 18.30 -16.48 4.39
C GLY A 145 19.40 -15.64 3.73
N ASP A 146 20.12 -14.82 4.49
CA ASP A 146 21.22 -13.95 4.03
C ASP A 146 20.89 -13.14 2.76
N LYS A 147 19.72 -12.49 2.77
CA LYS A 147 19.23 -11.67 1.67
C LYS A 147 18.78 -10.29 2.15
N PRO A 148 18.86 -9.26 1.30
CA PRO A 148 18.52 -7.89 1.69
C PRO A 148 17.03 -7.72 2.05
N LEU A 149 16.80 -6.81 3.00
CA LEU A 149 15.50 -6.25 3.31
C LEU A 149 15.40 -4.82 2.79
N PHE A 150 14.43 -4.56 1.94
CA PHE A 150 14.04 -3.22 1.53
C PHE A 150 12.91 -2.71 2.43
N LEU A 151 13.21 -1.74 3.29
CA LEU A 151 12.23 -1.10 4.15
C LEU A 151 11.58 0.10 3.46
N HIS A 152 10.27 0.05 3.25
CA HIS A 152 9.52 1.10 2.54
C HIS A 152 8.63 1.90 3.51
N PRO A 153 8.58 3.24 3.43
CA PRO A 153 7.71 4.03 4.29
C PRO A 153 6.23 3.70 4.08
N CYS A 154 5.47 3.71 5.17
CA CYS A 154 4.01 3.73 5.16
C CYS A 154 3.51 4.73 6.21
N ASN A 155 2.18 4.95 6.26
CA ASN A 155 1.60 5.84 7.27
C ASN A 155 2.02 5.39 8.68
N ALA A 156 2.41 6.36 9.51
CA ALA A 156 2.74 6.09 10.91
C ALA A 156 1.59 5.33 11.59
N PRO A 157 1.86 4.44 12.57
CA PRO A 157 0.82 3.71 13.28
C PRO A 157 -0.36 4.56 13.77
N CYS A 158 -0.08 5.75 14.31
CA CYS A 158 -1.10 6.70 14.75
C CYS A 158 -2.03 7.17 13.62
N GLN A 159 -1.54 7.23 12.38
CA GLN A 159 -2.31 7.60 11.19
C GLN A 159 -2.96 6.37 10.53
N SER A 160 -2.31 5.20 10.57
CA SER A 160 -2.84 3.93 10.08
C SER A 160 -4.05 3.43 10.89
N ASN A 161 -4.11 3.83 12.16
CA ASN A 161 -5.21 3.59 13.09
C ASN A 161 -6.19 4.78 13.20
N ALA A 162 -5.92 5.92 12.54
CA ALA A 162 -6.76 7.11 12.64
C ALA A 162 -8.17 6.93 12.06
N GLY A 163 -8.36 5.98 11.13
CA GLY A 163 -9.71 5.58 10.68
C GLY A 163 -10.55 4.97 11.81
N ASP A 164 -9.93 4.14 12.65
CA ASP A 164 -10.57 3.55 13.83
C ASP A 164 -10.77 4.59 14.95
N LEU A 165 -9.80 5.49 15.15
CA LEU A 165 -9.91 6.54 16.15
C LEU A 165 -10.99 7.57 15.77
N ALA A 166 -11.08 7.98 14.50
CA ALA A 166 -12.13 8.87 14.02
C ALA A 166 -13.52 8.22 14.12
N HIS A 167 -13.63 6.91 13.87
CA HIS A 167 -14.89 6.17 14.06
C HIS A 167 -15.27 6.06 15.55
N ARG A 168 -14.31 5.83 16.45
CA ARG A 168 -14.56 5.79 17.91
C ARG A 168 -14.93 7.16 18.46
N LEU A 169 -14.19 8.20 18.09
CA LEU A 169 -14.49 9.58 18.50
C LEU A 169 -15.83 10.07 17.94
N ARG A 170 -16.23 9.68 16.72
CA ARG A 170 -17.57 10.03 16.17
C ARG A 170 -18.73 9.38 16.92
N ARG A 171 -18.53 8.24 17.59
CA ARG A 171 -19.57 7.61 18.44
C ARG A 171 -19.75 8.31 19.78
N ASP A 172 -18.67 8.87 20.32
CA ASP A 172 -18.66 9.42 21.68
C ASP A 172 -18.74 10.97 21.73
N LEU A 173 -18.60 11.65 20.59
CA LEU A 173 -18.78 13.10 20.52
C LEU A 173 -20.26 13.45 20.38
N ARG A 174 -20.79 14.19 21.38
CA ARG A 174 -22.04 14.94 21.19
C ARG A 174 -21.90 15.84 19.95
N PRO A 175 -22.96 16.02 19.15
CA PRO A 175 -22.92 16.97 18.05
C PRO A 175 -22.48 18.33 18.59
N LEU A 176 -21.48 18.94 17.94
CA LEU A 176 -21.11 20.31 18.25
C LEU A 176 -22.35 21.19 18.04
N PRO A 177 -22.63 22.14 18.96
CA PRO A 177 -23.69 23.10 18.74
C PRO A 177 -23.40 23.84 17.43
N GLN A 178 -24.44 23.99 16.60
CA GLN A 178 -24.34 24.75 15.36
C GLN A 178 -23.77 26.14 15.67
N PRO A 179 -22.83 26.66 14.87
CA PRO A 179 -22.29 27.99 15.10
C PRO A 179 -23.44 28.99 15.05
N GLN A 180 -23.62 29.75 16.13
CA GLN A 180 -24.51 30.91 16.11
C GLN A 180 -23.91 31.91 15.12
N THR A 181 -24.58 32.09 13.98
CA THR A 181 -24.17 32.97 12.89
C THR A 181 -24.33 34.45 13.20
N ASP A 182 -24.74 34.82 14.41
CA ASP A 182 -25.23 36.16 14.72
C ASP A 182 -24.14 37.15 15.18
N ARG A 183 -22.87 36.82 14.98
CA ARG A 183 -21.75 37.73 15.27
C ARG A 183 -20.65 37.67 14.22
N ILE A 184 -20.99 37.99 12.99
CA ILE A 184 -19.99 38.44 12.01
C ILE A 184 -19.92 39.97 12.11
N PRO A 185 -18.78 40.56 12.51
CA PRO A 185 -18.62 42.01 12.54
C PRO A 185 -18.81 42.61 11.15
N SER A 186 -19.47 43.78 11.06
CA SER A 186 -19.83 44.42 9.79
C SER A 186 -18.66 44.82 8.88
N TRP A 187 -17.42 44.73 9.37
CA TRP A 187 -16.20 44.99 8.60
C TRP A 187 -15.59 43.73 7.97
N TRP A 188 -16.14 42.54 8.24
CA TRP A 188 -15.68 41.27 7.67
C TRP A 188 -16.38 41.00 6.34
N ASP A 189 -15.70 41.26 5.22
CA ASP A 189 -16.18 40.91 3.87
C ASP A 189 -15.87 39.44 3.55
N ASP A 190 -16.91 38.63 3.39
CA ASP A 190 -16.83 37.21 3.05
C ASP A 190 -17.07 36.95 1.55
N SER A 191 -16.47 37.77 0.69
CA SER A 191 -16.52 37.59 -0.76
C SER A 191 -15.69 36.38 -1.25
N SER A 192 -14.83 35.81 -0.40
CA SER A 192 -13.99 34.64 -0.73
C SER A 192 -14.62 33.26 -0.46
N LEU A 193 -15.70 33.13 0.34
CA LEU A 193 -16.34 31.83 0.62
C LEU A 193 -17.55 31.49 -0.29
N SER A 194 -17.84 32.30 -1.31
CA SER A 194 -19.01 32.07 -2.18
C SER A 194 -18.87 30.92 -3.19
N ARG A 195 -17.70 30.28 -3.35
CA ARG A 195 -17.56 29.14 -4.29
C ARG A 195 -17.74 27.75 -3.67
N SER A 196 -17.59 27.60 -2.37
CA SER A 196 -17.70 26.29 -1.69
C SER A 196 -19.10 25.98 -1.16
N SER A 197 -19.95 27.00 -0.96
CA SER A 197 -21.32 26.80 -0.44
C SER A 197 -22.39 26.56 -1.50
N GLN A 198 -22.13 26.86 -2.78
CA GLN A 198 -23.05 26.56 -3.89
C GLN A 198 -22.95 25.10 -4.39
N LEU A 199 -21.78 24.46 -4.28
CA LEU A 199 -21.62 23.05 -4.65
C LEU A 199 -22.28 22.08 -3.66
N ALA A 200 -22.38 22.46 -2.38
CA ALA A 200 -23.03 21.64 -1.35
C ALA A 200 -24.57 21.65 -1.44
N ARG A 201 -25.19 22.67 -2.06
CA ARG A 201 -26.65 22.73 -2.25
C ARG A 201 -27.12 22.11 -3.57
N GLY A 202 -26.23 21.96 -4.55
CA GLY A 202 -26.56 21.36 -5.85
C GLY A 202 -26.63 19.82 -5.85
N GLN A 203 -25.98 19.14 -4.89
CA GLN A 203 -25.99 17.67 -4.84
C GLN A 203 -27.12 17.07 -3.99
N SER A 204 -27.77 17.85 -3.11
CA SER A 204 -28.88 17.34 -2.29
C SER A 204 -30.22 17.26 -3.00
N ASP A 205 -30.39 17.95 -4.14
CA ASP A 205 -31.65 17.98 -4.88
C ASP A 205 -31.74 16.92 -6.00
N LEU A 206 -30.61 16.33 -6.40
CA LEU A 206 -30.58 15.23 -7.38
C LEU A 206 -30.86 13.84 -6.78
N GLN A 207 -30.76 13.68 -5.45
CA GLN A 207 -31.06 12.42 -4.76
C GLN A 207 -32.52 12.31 -4.25
N ARG A 208 -33.40 13.26 -4.60
CA ARG A 208 -34.83 13.22 -4.24
C ARG A 208 -35.77 13.03 -5.43
N ARG A 209 -35.26 12.77 -6.64
CA ARG A 209 -36.08 12.58 -7.86
C ARG A 209 -35.66 11.41 -8.77
N ALA A 210 -35.10 10.34 -8.22
CA ALA A 210 -34.97 9.05 -8.92
C ALA A 210 -35.48 7.92 -8.04
#